data_AF-A0A6A1URN5-F1
#
_entry.id   AF-A0A6A1URN5-F1
#
_cell.length_a   1.000
_cell.length_b   1.000
_cell.length_c   1.000
_cell.angle_alpha   90.00
_cell.angle_beta   90.00
_cell.angle_gamma   90.00
#
_symmetry.space_group_name_H-M   'P 1'
#
loop_
_entity.id
_entity.type
_entity.pdbx_description
1 polymer ?
#
loop_
_entity_poly.entity_id
_entity_poly.type
_entity_poly.pdbx_seq_one_letter_code
_entity_poly.pdbx_strand_id
1 'polypeptide(L)'
;MLVDRPFYIVHMDAYFFLQGFLSIIASTNPPFSDNHPSSPSLLYVYNQVFKGFSAFLSKYELEALKKSLGYISAVGNITIFPQTTYTPEFLSLNPTTGLWPASSYGEDVIVGVIDSEL
;
A
#
# COMPACT_ATOMS: atom_id res chain seq x y z
N MET A 1 0.90 -10.33 -25.41
CA MET A 1 0.84 -10.62 -23.97
C MET A 1 1.35 -9.37 -23.27
N LEU A 2 0.46 -8.53 -22.73
CA LEU A 2 0.87 -7.32 -22.00
C LEU A 2 1.50 -7.78 -20.69
N VAL A 3 2.79 -7.51 -20.51
CA VAL A 3 3.46 -7.69 -19.21
C VAL A 3 2.84 -6.64 -18.29
N ASP A 4 2.16 -7.10 -17.25
CA ASP A 4 1.55 -6.22 -16.26
C ASP A 4 2.66 -5.36 -15.62
N ARG A 5 2.52 -4.04 -15.69
CA ARG A 5 3.55 -3.12 -15.17
C ARG A 5 3.46 -3.18 -13.64
N PRO A 6 4.52 -3.57 -12.91
CA PRO A 6 4.44 -3.63 -11.46
C PRO A 6 4.28 -2.22 -10.90
N PHE A 7 3.41 -2.08 -9.91
CA PHE A 7 3.41 -0.91 -9.04
C PHE A 7 4.15 -1.24 -7.76
N TYR A 8 4.73 -0.21 -7.15
CA TYR A 8 5.49 -0.33 -5.92
C TYR A 8 4.87 0.54 -4.84
N ILE A 9 4.81 0.02 -3.63
CA ILE A 9 4.54 0.80 -2.42
C ILE A 9 5.89 1.25 -1.87
N VAL A 10 6.14 2.55 -1.89
CA VAL A 10 7.42 3.17 -1.52
C VAL A 10 7.27 3.87 -0.18
N HIS A 11 8.07 3.45 0.79
CA HIS A 11 8.21 4.11 2.09
C HIS A 11 9.41 5.04 2.09
N MET A 12 9.20 6.24 2.60
CA MET A 12 10.20 7.30 2.68
C MET A 12 10.34 7.79 4.12
N ASP A 13 11.55 8.24 4.47
CA ASP A 13 11.81 8.99 5.68
C ASP A 13 11.00 10.29 5.70
N ALA A 14 10.42 10.61 6.86
CA ALA A 14 9.47 11.71 6.96
C ALA A 14 10.09 13.09 6.70
N TYR A 15 11.37 13.28 7.02
CA TYR A 15 12.06 14.56 6.80
C TYR A 15 12.34 14.82 5.32
N PHE A 16 12.55 13.76 4.54
CA PHE A 16 12.91 13.84 3.12
C PHE A 16 11.74 13.50 2.17
N PHE A 17 10.57 13.12 2.72
CA PHE A 17 9.41 12.69 1.94
C PHE A 17 9.00 13.71 0.87
N LEU A 18 8.93 15.00 1.21
CA LEU A 18 8.50 16.02 0.25
C LEU A 18 9.45 16.10 -0.96
N GLN A 19 10.76 15.96 -0.73
CA GLN A 19 11.76 15.98 -1.80
C GLN A 19 11.66 14.76 -2.71
N GLY A 20 11.53 13.57 -2.13
CA GLY A 20 11.36 12.33 -2.92
C GLY A 20 10.06 12.33 -3.70
N PHE A 21 8.96 12.79 -3.08
CA PHE A 21 7.66 12.90 -3.72
C PHE A 21 7.67 13.88 -4.91
N LEU A 22 8.23 15.08 -4.74
CA LEU A 22 8.33 16.07 -5.82
C LEU A 22 9.19 15.57 -6.99
N SER A 23 10.25 14.81 -6.71
CA SER A 23 11.09 14.21 -7.75
C SER A 23 10.28 13.26 -8.65
N ILE A 24 9.35 12.49 -8.06
CA ILE A 24 8.45 11.61 -8.83
C ILE A 24 7.45 12.42 -9.66
N ILE A 25 6.81 13.44 -9.10
CA ILE A 25 5.88 14.30 -9.85
C ILE A 25 6.56 15.00 -11.02
N ALA A 26 7.81 15.46 -10.84
CA ALA A 26 8.58 16.06 -11.93
C ALA A 26 8.83 15.05 -13.07
N SER A 27 9.04 13.77 -12.75
CA SER A 27 9.20 12.72 -13.76
C SER A 27 7.89 12.24 -14.41
N THR A 28 6.72 12.50 -13.80
CA THR A 28 5.41 12.15 -14.41
C THR A 28 4.95 13.16 -15.46
N ASN A 29 5.52 14.37 -15.49
CA ASN A 29 5.15 15.46 -16.40
C ASN A 29 6.29 15.80 -17.37
N PRO A 30 6.54 15.03 -18.44
CA PRO A 30 7.41 15.50 -19.51
C PRO A 30 6.75 16.65 -20.29
N PRO A 31 7.51 17.70 -20.70
CA PRO A 31 6.98 18.83 -21.49
C PRO A 31 6.51 18.45 -22.91
N PHE A 32 6.65 17.19 -23.32
CA PHE A 32 6.13 16.67 -24.57
C PHE A 32 5.33 15.39 -24.28
N SER A 33 4.07 15.43 -24.69
CA SER A 33 3.11 14.33 -24.64
C SER A 33 3.58 13.18 -25.54
N ASP A 34 4.50 12.36 -25.04
CA ASP A 34 4.58 10.97 -25.45
C ASP A 34 3.99 10.13 -24.32
N ASN A 35 2.88 9.45 -24.62
CA ASN A 35 2.35 8.34 -23.83
C ASN A 35 3.34 7.17 -23.93
N HIS A 36 4.56 7.37 -23.43
CA HIS A 36 5.55 6.32 -23.33
C HIS A 36 5.15 5.46 -22.14
N PRO A 37 4.97 4.13 -22.29
CA PRO A 37 4.56 3.23 -21.20
C PRO A 37 5.60 3.12 -20.05
N SER A 38 6.63 3.96 -20.06
CA SER A 38 7.79 3.91 -19.14
C SER A 38 7.97 5.16 -18.28
N SER A 39 7.04 6.12 -18.26
CA SER A 39 7.06 7.23 -17.29
C SER A 39 6.35 6.84 -16.00
N PRO A 40 6.76 7.33 -14.81
CA PRO A 40 6.13 6.92 -13.56
C PRO A 40 4.67 7.35 -13.56
N SER A 41 3.80 6.54 -12.98
CA SER A 41 2.40 6.93 -12.78
C SER A 41 2.05 6.77 -11.31
N LEU A 42 1.78 7.90 -10.66
CA LEU A 42 1.44 7.96 -9.25
C LEU A 42 0.01 7.42 -9.04
N LEU A 43 -0.14 6.49 -8.11
CA LEU A 43 -1.42 5.86 -7.76
C LEU A 43 -2.02 6.48 -6.51
N TYR A 44 -1.22 6.59 -5.44
CA TYR A 44 -1.68 7.11 -4.16
C TYR A 44 -0.53 7.69 -3.35
N VAL A 45 -0.84 8.64 -2.47
CA VAL A 45 0.11 9.26 -1.54
C VAL A 45 -0.45 9.11 -0.14
N TYR A 46 0.36 8.56 0.77
CA TYR A 46 0.01 8.45 2.18
C TYR A 46 1.00 9.23 3.02
N ASN A 47 0.47 10.09 3.89
CA ASN A 47 1.26 11.00 4.70
C ASN A 47 0.75 11.14 6.14
N GLN A 48 -0.12 10.24 6.61
CA GLN A 48 -0.72 10.29 7.94
C GLN A 48 0.21 9.60 8.95
N VAL A 49 0.15 8.27 9.02
CA VAL A 49 0.95 7.44 9.95
C VAL A 49 2.35 7.17 9.39
N PHE A 50 2.42 6.85 8.10
CA PHE A 50 3.66 6.67 7.36
C PHE A 50 3.76 7.71 6.26
N LYS A 51 4.98 7.95 5.77
CA LYS A 51 5.22 8.82 4.63
C LYS A 51 5.65 7.97 3.43
N GLY A 52 4.96 8.14 2.32
CA GLY A 52 5.24 7.37 1.12
C GLY A 52 4.20 7.54 0.05
N PHE A 53 4.34 6.73 -1.00
CA PHE A 53 3.44 6.74 -2.14
C PHE A 53 3.41 5.36 -2.79
N SER A 54 2.37 5.10 -3.58
CA SER A 54 2.35 3.99 -4.53
C SER A 54 2.41 4.52 -5.96
N ALA A 55 3.22 3.89 -6.80
CA ALA A 55 3.37 4.29 -8.19
C ALA A 55 3.77 3.12 -9.07
N PHE A 56 3.36 3.15 -10.34
CA PHE A 56 3.97 2.33 -11.37
C PHE A 56 5.37 2.85 -11.66
N LEU A 57 6.38 2.00 -11.48
CA LEU A 57 7.78 2.33 -11.71
C LEU A 57 8.39 1.28 -12.65
N SER A 58 9.17 1.73 -13.61
CA SER A 58 10.10 0.87 -14.33
C SER A 58 11.24 0.44 -13.38
N LYS A 59 11.97 -0.62 -13.77
CA LYS A 59 13.16 -1.04 -13.02
C LYS A 59 14.18 0.10 -12.88
N TYR A 60 14.36 0.90 -13.93
CA TYR A 60 15.29 2.02 -13.91
C TYR A 60 14.85 3.12 -12.93
N GLU A 61 13.56 3.47 -12.93
CA GLU A 61 12.98 4.46 -12.02
C GLU A 61 13.09 4.01 -10.56
N LEU A 62 12.82 2.72 -10.30
CA LEU A 62 12.99 2.13 -8.97
C LEU A 62 14.45 2.22 -8.50
N GLU A 63 15.42 1.87 -9.36
CA GLU A 63 16.85 1.95 -9.02
C GLU A 63 17.34 3.39 -8.84
N ALA A 64 16.77 4.35 -9.57
CA ALA A 64 17.04 5.77 -9.35
C ALA A 64 16.46 6.24 -8.00
N LEU A 65 15.22 5.85 -7.69
CA LEU A 65 14.54 6.18 -6.45
C LEU A 65 15.26 5.62 -5.22
N LYS A 66 15.79 4.39 -5.29
CA LYS A 66 16.60 3.78 -4.23
C LYS A 66 17.84 4.60 -3.82
N LYS A 67 18.32 5.48 -4.71
CA LYS A 67 19.48 6.36 -4.46
C LYS A 67 19.06 7.73 -3.94
N SER A 68 17.76 8.02 -3.86
CA SER A 68 17.25 9.29 -3.36
C SER A 68 17.40 9.39 -1.84
N LEU A 69 17.56 10.61 -1.34
CA LEU A 69 17.58 10.87 0.09
C LEU A 69 16.25 10.47 0.73
N GLY A 70 16.35 9.74 1.84
CA GLY A 70 15.18 9.28 2.60
C GLY A 70 14.44 8.11 1.99
N TYR A 71 14.96 7.43 0.95
CA TYR A 71 14.41 6.13 0.57
C TYR A 71 14.57 5.14 1.74
N ILE A 72 13.48 4.46 2.13
CA ILE A 72 13.51 3.39 3.13
C ILE A 72 13.32 2.03 2.46
N SER A 73 12.20 1.86 1.74
CA SER A 73 11.88 0.60 1.08
C SER A 73 10.90 0.79 -0.07
N ALA A 74 10.88 -0.18 -0.98
CA ALA A 74 9.89 -0.30 -2.02
C ALA A 74 9.51 -1.77 -2.15
N VAL A 75 8.22 -2.05 -2.00
CA VAL A 75 7.66 -3.40 -2.11
C VAL A 75 6.80 -3.45 -3.38
N GLY A 76 7.11 -4.39 -4.27
CA GLY A 76 6.32 -4.61 -5.47
C GLY A 76 4.91 -5.10 -5.11
N ASN A 77 3.95 -4.84 -5.98
CA ASN A 77 2.59 -5.31 -5.79
C ASN A 77 2.56 -6.83 -5.64
N ILE A 78 1.85 -7.27 -4.62
CA ILE A 78 1.56 -8.69 -4.39
C ILE A 78 0.05 -8.87 -4.51
N THR A 79 -0.36 -9.94 -5.18
CA THR A 79 -1.75 -10.38 -5.13
C THR A 79 -1.97 -11.05 -3.78
N ILE A 80 -2.90 -10.49 -2.99
CA ILE A 80 -3.36 -11.10 -1.74
C ILE A 80 -4.63 -11.91 -2.00
N PHE A 81 -4.76 -13.05 -1.32
CA PHE A 81 -5.93 -13.91 -1.40
C PHE A 81 -6.61 -13.96 -0.03
N PRO A 82 -7.96 -14.01 0.03
CA PRO A 82 -8.67 -14.21 1.29
C PRO A 82 -8.19 -15.48 1.98
N GLN A 83 -7.78 -15.36 3.25
CA GLN A 83 -7.33 -16.50 4.04
C GLN A 83 -8.47 -17.17 4.81
N THR A 84 -9.59 -16.47 4.97
CA THR A 84 -10.78 -16.92 5.68
C THR A 84 -12.02 -16.51 4.91
N THR A 85 -13.04 -17.36 4.86
CA THR A 85 -14.34 -17.03 4.28
C THR A 85 -15.42 -16.82 5.35
N TYR A 86 -15.08 -16.99 6.63
CA TYR A 86 -16.01 -16.87 7.75
C TYR A 86 -15.32 -16.33 9.01
N THR A 87 -15.30 -15.00 9.14
CA THR A 87 -14.65 -14.24 10.22
C THR A 87 -15.09 -14.63 11.64
N PRO A 88 -16.40 -14.91 11.93
CA PRO A 88 -16.81 -15.27 13.29
C PRO A 88 -16.13 -16.53 13.82
N GLU A 89 -15.98 -17.57 12.99
CA GLU A 89 -15.30 -18.81 13.40
C GLU A 89 -13.79 -18.62 13.51
N PHE A 90 -13.17 -17.90 12.57
CA PHE A 90 -11.75 -17.57 12.63
C PHE A 90 -11.38 -16.83 13.93
N LEU A 91 -12.21 -15.88 14.34
CA LEU A 91 -12.05 -15.15 15.60
C LEU A 91 -12.61 -15.88 16.83
N SER A 92 -13.13 -17.10 16.66
CA SER A 92 -13.75 -17.90 17.73
C SER A 92 -14.88 -17.17 18.48
N LEU A 93 -15.66 -16.35 17.77
CA LEU A 93 -16.80 -15.61 18.29
C LEU A 93 -18.03 -16.53 18.42
N ASN A 94 -17.99 -17.42 19.42
CA ASN A 94 -19.11 -18.30 19.75
C ASN A 94 -20.06 -17.61 20.75
N PRO A 95 -21.38 -17.50 20.46
CA PRO A 95 -22.30 -16.70 21.27
C PRO A 95 -22.63 -17.32 22.64
N THR A 96 -22.35 -18.61 22.84
CA THR A 96 -22.75 -19.36 24.04
C THR A 96 -21.59 -19.79 24.91
N THR A 97 -20.39 -19.94 24.36
CA THR A 97 -19.21 -20.44 25.09
C THR A 97 -17.93 -19.72 24.64
N GLY A 98 -16.86 -19.86 25.41
CA GLY A 98 -15.53 -19.35 25.05
C GLY A 98 -15.31 -17.87 25.39
N LEU A 99 -14.39 -17.23 24.66
CA LEU A 99 -13.90 -15.88 24.99
C LEU A 99 -14.95 -14.79 24.78
N TRP A 100 -15.87 -14.97 23.83
CA TRP A 100 -16.82 -13.91 23.47
C TRP A 100 -17.85 -13.63 24.59
N PRO A 101 -18.53 -14.63 25.20
CA PRO A 101 -19.36 -14.36 26.38
C PRO A 101 -18.55 -13.98 27.62
N ALA A 102 -17.32 -14.52 27.76
CA ALA A 102 -16.44 -14.23 28.89
C ALA A 102 -15.91 -12.78 28.90
N SER A 103 -15.88 -12.11 27.73
CA SER A 103 -15.49 -10.71 27.57
C SER A 103 -16.68 -9.74 27.53
N SER A 104 -17.86 -10.13 28.03
CA SER A 104 -19.10 -9.36 27.86
C SER A 104 -19.39 -9.03 26.38
N TYR A 105 -19.13 -9.99 25.49
CA TYR A 105 -19.29 -9.85 24.05
C TYR A 105 -18.40 -8.78 23.39
N GLY A 106 -17.33 -8.35 24.07
CA GLY A 106 -16.48 -7.26 23.61
C GLY A 106 -17.09 -5.87 23.82
N GLU A 107 -17.87 -5.71 24.89
CA GLU A 107 -18.36 -4.40 25.34
C GLU A 107 -17.22 -3.37 25.35
N ASP A 108 -17.50 -2.18 24.81
CA ASP A 108 -16.55 -1.07 24.64
C ASP A 108 -15.30 -1.35 23.76
N VAL A 109 -15.34 -2.40 22.92
CA VAL A 109 -14.27 -2.73 21.97
C VAL A 109 -14.74 -2.56 20.52
N ILE A 110 -13.94 -1.89 19.69
CA ILE A 110 -14.14 -1.81 18.24
C ILE A 110 -13.12 -2.71 17.54
N VAL A 111 -13.61 -3.65 16.73
CA VAL A 111 -12.78 -4.53 15.88
C VAL A 111 -12.93 -4.10 14.42
N GLY A 112 -11.86 -3.55 13.85
CA GLY A 112 -11.79 -3.26 12.41
C GLY A 112 -11.39 -4.51 11.63
N VAL A 113 -12.20 -4.90 10.64
CA VAL A 113 -11.93 -6.02 9.74
C VAL A 113 -11.82 -5.50 8.32
N ILE A 114 -10.73 -5.86 7.62
CA ILE A 114 -10.55 -5.59 6.20
C ILE A 114 -10.72 -6.94 5.49
N ASP A 115 -11.85 -7.11 4.81
CA ASP A 115 -12.20 -8.31 4.06
C ASP A 115 -12.71 -7.92 2.66
N SER A 116 -12.81 -8.88 1.74
CA SER A 116 -13.52 -8.65 0.48
C SER A 116 -15.01 -8.47 0.74
N GLU A 117 -15.63 -7.49 0.09
CA GLU A 117 -17.08 -7.53 -0.12
C GLU A 117 -17.37 -8.79 -0.95
N LEU A 118 -18.12 -9.73 -0.39
CA LEU A 118 -18.66 -10.89 -1.13
C LEU A 118 -19.50 -10.42 -2.32
#